data_AF-A0A945E6I8-F1
#
_entry.id   AF-A0A945E6I8-F1
#
_cell.length_a   1.000
_cell.length_b   1.000
_cell.length_c   1.000
_cell.angle_alpha   90.00
_cell.angle_beta   90.00
_cell.angle_gamma   90.00
#
_symmetry.space_group_name_H-M   'P 1'
#
loop_
_entity.id
_entity.type
_entity.pdbx_description
1 polymer ?
#
loop_
_entity_poly.entity_id
_entity_poly.type
_entity_poly.pdbx_seq_one_letter_code
_entity_poly.pdbx_strand_id
1 'polypeptide(L)'
;MSTQMYETRMFDEDGQRRVRSVVFATAGSAIGITLFLTVTTYLISPEHGWVAALGLGAMSGIWVSILGGAVLGNGIHEARAEAAGHDA
;
A
#
# COMPACT_ATOMS: atom_id res chain seq x y z
N MET A 1 -24.16 29.86 -26.35
CA MET A 1 -24.02 29.45 -24.94
C MET A 1 -23.26 28.13 -24.96
N SER A 2 -21.93 28.18 -24.84
CA SER A 2 -21.08 26.99 -24.91
C SER A 2 -21.19 26.22 -23.59
N THR A 3 -21.76 25.03 -23.65
CA THR A 3 -21.75 24.05 -22.56
C THR A 3 -20.29 23.69 -22.28
N GLN A 4 -19.71 24.25 -21.22
CA GLN A 4 -18.47 23.72 -20.67
C GLN A 4 -18.80 22.35 -20.07
N MET A 5 -18.42 21.29 -20.77
CA MET A 5 -18.31 19.96 -20.18
C MET A 5 -17.24 20.07 -19.08
N TYR A 6 -17.68 20.15 -17.83
CA TYR A 6 -16.80 19.86 -16.70
C TYR A 6 -16.47 18.37 -16.80
N GLU A 7 -15.28 18.06 -17.33
CA GLU A 7 -14.70 16.74 -17.24
C GLU A 7 -14.51 16.46 -15.74
N THR A 8 -15.40 15.67 -15.14
CA THR A 8 -15.38 15.35 -13.72
C THR A 8 -14.21 14.40 -13.44
N ARG A 9 -12.97 14.89 -13.52
CA ARG A 9 -11.80 14.14 -13.08
C ARG A 9 -11.93 13.91 -11.59
N MET A 10 -12.09 12.65 -11.19
CA MET A 10 -12.18 12.24 -9.77
C MET A 10 -10.89 12.59 -8.99
N PHE A 11 -9.77 12.75 -9.69
CA PHE A 11 -8.49 13.17 -9.15
C PHE A 11 -7.82 14.15 -10.12
N ASP A 12 -7.16 15.18 -9.59
CA ASP A 12 -6.19 15.94 -10.37
C ASP A 12 -4.92 15.08 -10.63
N GLU A 13 -3.97 15.61 -11.38
CA GLU A 13 -2.72 14.89 -11.69
C GLU A 13 -1.90 14.54 -10.44
N ASP A 14 -2.00 15.35 -9.37
CA ASP A 14 -1.26 15.14 -8.13
C ASP A 14 -1.93 14.07 -7.25
N GLY A 15 -3.26 14.12 -7.15
CA GLY A 15 -4.10 13.09 -6.54
C GLY A 15 -3.91 11.74 -7.20
N GLN A 16 -3.79 11.69 -8.54
CA GLN A 16 -3.49 10.44 -9.24
C GLN A 16 -2.11 9.88 -8.87
N ARG A 17 -1.09 10.74 -8.74
CA ARG A 17 0.27 10.34 -8.30
C ARG A 17 0.26 9.83 -6.86
N ARG A 18 -0.47 10.50 -5.96
CA ARG A 18 -0.62 10.10 -4.55
C ARG A 18 -1.32 8.75 -4.42
N VAL A 19 -2.47 8.57 -5.07
CA VAL A 19 -3.20 7.30 -5.06
C VAL A 19 -2.32 6.17 -5.59
N ARG A 20 -1.58 6.41 -6.68
CA ARG A 20 -0.65 5.42 -7.22
C ARG A 20 0.44 5.04 -6.20
N SER A 21 1.01 6.03 -5.49
CA SER A 21 2.00 5.78 -4.42
C SER A 21 1.42 4.92 -3.30
N VAL A 22 0.21 5.25 -2.83
CA VAL A 22 -0.50 4.51 -1.78
C VAL A 22 -0.83 3.09 -2.21
N VAL A 23 -1.32 2.89 -3.44
CA VAL A 23 -1.63 1.55 -3.96
C VAL A 23 -0.38 0.68 -4.01
N PHE A 24 0.73 1.19 -4.53
CA PHE A 24 1.98 0.43 -4.59
C PHE A 24 2.57 0.15 -3.20
N ALA A 25 2.53 1.13 -2.29
CA ALA A 25 2.97 0.94 -0.91
C ALA A 25 2.10 -0.08 -0.16
N THR A 26 0.79 -0.08 -0.43
CA THR A 26 -0.17 -1.06 0.14
C THR A 26 0.12 -2.46 -0.38
N ALA A 27 0.30 -2.62 -1.69
CA ALA A 27 0.65 -3.92 -2.27
C ALA A 27 1.98 -4.47 -1.73
N GLY A 28 3.00 -3.62 -1.63
CA GLY A 28 4.29 -3.99 -1.03
C GLY A 28 4.16 -4.39 0.45
N SER A 29 3.40 -3.61 1.22
CA SER A 29 3.11 -3.90 2.63
C SER A 29 2.34 -5.21 2.80
N ALA A 30 1.37 -5.49 1.92
CA ALA A 30 0.59 -6.73 1.94
C ALA A 30 1.48 -7.94 1.77
N ILE A 31 2.39 -7.91 0.80
CA ILE A 31 3.35 -8.99 0.57
C ILE A 31 4.28 -9.13 1.78
N GLY A 32 4.89 -8.03 2.23
CA GLY A 32 5.86 -8.05 3.33
C GLY A 32 5.26 -8.55 4.65
N ILE A 33 4.11 -8.03 5.06
CA ILE A 33 3.45 -8.42 6.31
C ILE A 33 2.94 -9.85 6.22
N THR A 34 2.37 -10.26 5.07
CA THR A 34 1.91 -11.65 4.87
C THR A 34 3.06 -12.63 5.03
N LEU A 35 4.20 -12.37 4.39
CA LEU A 35 5.38 -13.23 4.49
C LEU A 35 5.90 -13.26 5.93
N PHE A 36 6.03 -12.10 6.57
CA PHE A 36 6.49 -11.99 7.96
C PHE A 36 5.62 -12.81 8.91
N LEU A 37 4.29 -12.67 8.84
CA LEU A 37 3.36 -13.39 9.69
C LEU A 37 3.30 -14.88 9.36
N THR A 38 3.40 -15.24 8.08
CA THR A 38 3.47 -16.66 7.66
C THR A 38 4.69 -17.33 8.27
N VAL A 39 5.88 -16.73 8.09
CA VAL A 39 7.13 -17.27 8.63
C VAL A 39 7.09 -17.34 10.15
N THR A 40 6.60 -16.29 10.81
CA THR A 40 6.48 -16.25 12.27
C THR A 40 5.55 -17.34 12.79
N THR A 41 4.39 -17.53 12.14
CA THR A 41 3.42 -18.56 12.52
C THR A 41 4.00 -19.97 12.35
N TYR A 42 4.69 -20.21 11.22
CA TYR A 42 5.34 -21.48 10.98
C TYR A 42 6.45 -21.78 11.98
N LEU A 43 7.22 -20.77 12.39
CA LEU A 43 8.28 -20.94 13.39
C LEU A 43 7.74 -21.19 14.81
N ILE A 44 6.58 -20.65 15.15
CA ILE A 44 5.94 -20.85 16.47
C ILE A 44 5.31 -22.24 16.56
N SER A 45 4.67 -22.70 15.50
CA SER A 45 3.88 -23.93 15.50
C SER A 45 4.02 -24.69 14.17
N PRO A 46 5.18 -25.29 13.91
CA PRO A 46 5.48 -25.97 12.64
C PRO A 46 4.58 -27.19 12.38
N GLU A 47 4.00 -27.78 13.41
CA GLU A 47 3.11 -28.94 13.34
C GLU A 47 1.81 -28.68 12.56
N HIS A 48 1.35 -27.43 12.46
CA HIS A 48 0.17 -27.05 11.67
C HIS A 48 0.48 -26.88 10.17
N GLY A 49 1.76 -26.92 9.80
CA GLY A 49 2.22 -26.88 8.41
C GLY A 49 2.11 -25.50 7.74
N TRP A 50 2.72 -25.42 6.55
CA TRP A 50 2.81 -24.17 5.78
C TRP A 50 1.45 -23.63 5.33
N VAL A 51 0.47 -24.49 5.05
CA VAL A 51 -0.85 -24.06 4.56
C VAL A 51 -1.59 -23.25 5.62
N ALA A 52 -1.59 -23.71 6.88
CA ALA A 52 -2.21 -22.98 7.99
C ALA A 52 -1.49 -21.66 8.24
N ALA A 53 -0.15 -21.67 8.21
CA ALA A 53 0.67 -20.48 8.37
C ALA A 53 0.40 -19.43 7.26
N LEU A 54 0.27 -19.88 6.01
CA LEU A 54 -0.06 -19.01 4.87
C LEU A 54 -1.47 -18.44 4.99
N GLY A 55 -2.45 -19.24 5.43
CA GLY A 55 -3.81 -18.79 5.66
C GLY A 55 -3.88 -17.68 6.71
N LEU A 56 -3.21 -17.88 7.85
CA LEU A 56 -3.14 -16.87 8.92
C LEU A 56 -2.35 -15.63 8.47
N GLY A 57 -1.19 -15.83 7.85
CA GLY A 57 -0.36 -14.73 7.36
C GLY A 57 -1.07 -13.88 6.30
N ALA A 58 -1.75 -14.49 5.34
CA ALA A 58 -2.47 -13.78 4.30
C ALA A 58 -3.70 -13.04 4.85
N MET A 59 -4.48 -13.70 5.73
CA MET A 59 -5.66 -13.08 6.31
C MET A 59 -5.29 -11.84 7.15
N SER A 60 -4.27 -11.97 8.00
CA SER A 60 -3.78 -10.84 8.81
C SER A 60 -3.06 -9.78 7.96
N GLY A 61 -2.25 -10.21 6.99
CA GLY A 61 -1.47 -9.33 6.13
C GLY A 61 -2.33 -8.39 5.29
N ILE A 62 -3.44 -8.88 4.74
CA ILE A 62 -4.38 -8.05 3.96
C ILE A 62 -4.91 -6.90 4.82
N TRP A 63 -5.36 -7.16 6.05
CA TRP A 63 -5.94 -6.12 6.90
C TRP A 63 -4.91 -5.10 7.39
N VAL A 64 -3.73 -5.55 7.81
CA VAL A 64 -2.69 -4.67 8.38
C VAL A 64 -2.01 -3.84 7.28
N SER A 65 -1.94 -4.37 6.05
CA SER A 65 -1.26 -3.69 4.95
C SER A 65 -1.90 -2.39 4.48
N ILE A 66 -3.20 -2.21 4.70
CA ILE A 66 -3.93 -1.00 4.33
C ILE A 66 -3.37 0.21 5.13
N LEU A 67 -3.14 0.03 6.43
CA LEU A 67 -2.58 1.08 7.28
C LEU A 67 -1.11 1.37 6.91
N GLY A 68 -0.30 0.33 6.75
CA GLY A 68 1.09 0.47 6.35
C GLY A 68 1.24 1.15 4.99
N GLY A 69 0.40 0.77 4.03
CA GLY A 69 0.38 1.34 2.69
C GLY A 69 -0.10 2.78 2.63
N ALA A 70 -1.10 3.15 3.43
CA ALA A 70 -1.56 4.54 3.53
C ALA A 70 -0.47 5.46 4.10
N VAL A 71 0.16 5.05 5.21
CA VAL A 71 1.22 5.85 5.86
C VAL A 71 2.46 5.94 4.99
N LEU A 72 2.99 4.80 4.54
CA LEU A 72 4.20 4.78 3.70
C LEU A 72 3.96 5.42 2.34
N GLY A 73 2.81 5.18 1.73
CA GLY A 73 2.46 5.73 0.43
C GLY A 73 2.32 7.24 0.44
N ASN A 74 1.76 7.80 1.52
CA ASN A 74 1.69 9.25 1.72
C ASN A 74 3.08 9.84 1.96
N GLY A 75 3.88 9.24 2.84
CA GLY A 75 5.25 9.71 3.11
C GLY A 75 6.16 9.66 1.88
N ILE A 76 6.07 8.63 1.04
CA ILE A 76 6.82 8.54 -0.23
C ILE A 76 6.42 9.66 -1.19
N HIS A 77 5.13 10.01 -1.23
CA HIS A 77 4.65 11.08 -2.09
C HIS A 77 5.14 12.45 -1.61
N GLU A 78 5.07 12.73 -0.31
CA GLU A 78 5.60 13.96 0.30
C GLU A 78 7.10 14.09 0.10
N ALA A 79 7.88 13.05 0.37
CA ALA A 79 9.34 13.06 0.18
C ALA A 79 9.75 13.32 -1.29
N ARG A 80 8.96 12.84 -2.25
CA ARG A 80 9.20 13.11 -3.68
C ARG A 80 8.83 14.54 -4.07
N ALA A 81 7.79 15.11 -3.48
CA ALA A 81 7.41 16.50 -3.70
C ALA A 81 8.48 17.45 -3.13
N GLU A 82 9.01 17.15 -1.94
CA GLU A 82 10.10 17.91 -1.32
C GLU A 82 11.39 17.85 -2.14
N ALA A 83 11.78 16.66 -2.63
CA ALA A 83 12.96 16.52 -3.49
C ALA A 83 12.83 17.32 -4.80
N ALA A 84 11.65 17.30 -5.44
CA ALA A 84 11.41 18.05 -6.66
C ALA A 84 11.37 19.58 -6.46
N GLY A 85 11.00 20.04 -5.26
CA GLY A 85 11.01 21.46 -4.89
C GLY A 85 12.38 21.98 -4.42
N HIS A 86 13.30 21.09 -4.03
CA HIS A 86 14.66 21.44 -3.60
C HIS A 86 15.61 21.68 -4.79
N ASP A 87 15.26 21.17 -5.97
CA ASP A 87 16.03 21.30 -7.22
C ASP A 87 15.57 22.49 -8.11
N ALA A 88 14.66 23.35 -7.61
CA ALA A 88 14.10 24.51 -8.32
C ALA A 88 14.51 25.84 -7.65
#